data_AF-A0A7Y2BLP5-F1
#
_entry.id   AF-A0A7Y2BLP5-F1
#
_cell.length_a   1.000
_cell.length_b   1.000
_cell.length_c   1.000
_cell.angle_alpha   90.00
_cell.angle_beta   90.00
_cell.angle_gamma   90.00
#
_symmetry.space_group_name_H-M   'P 1'
#
loop_
_entity.id
_entity.type
_entity.pdbx_description
1 polymer ?
#
loop_
_entity_poly.entity_id
_entity_poly.type
_entity_poly.pdbx_seq_one_letter_code
_entity_poly.pdbx_strand_id
1 'polypeptide(L)'
;MVRPRDSLMPLVRNGVDQAANRLSHVGYGVLPWVVQSWRRVHVDRNVPYRNTGRRSHLLDIYRSREAVGSLPTIVYIHGGAFSMMSKDTHRIMAYVLAA
;
A
#
# COMPACT_ATOMS: atom_id res chain seq x y z
N MET A 1 -22.96 22.90 19.25
CA MET A 1 -22.43 24.17 18.70
C MET A 1 -21.04 23.85 18.12
N VAL A 2 -20.97 23.56 16.81
CA VAL A 2 -19.71 23.14 16.12
C VAL A 2 -18.92 24.39 15.78
N ARG A 3 -17.63 24.46 16.14
CA ARG A 3 -16.79 25.62 15.80
C ARG A 3 -16.40 25.57 14.32
N PRO A 4 -16.40 26.70 13.60
CA PRO A 4 -16.09 26.73 12.15
C PRO A 4 -14.67 26.27 11.78
N ARG A 5 -13.76 26.11 12.75
CA ARG A 5 -12.40 25.54 12.54
C ARG A 5 -12.38 24.03 12.32
N ASP A 6 -13.44 23.31 12.69
CA ASP A 6 -13.48 21.83 12.62
C ASP A 6 -13.86 21.31 11.22
N SER A 7 -14.34 22.18 10.33
CA SER A 7 -14.85 21.78 9.00
C SER A 7 -13.79 21.84 7.88
N LEU A 8 -12.67 22.55 8.08
CA LEU A 8 -11.60 22.67 7.08
C LEU A 8 -10.59 21.52 7.13
N MET A 9 -10.31 21.00 8.33
CA MET A 9 -9.31 19.95 8.56
C MET A 9 -9.61 18.64 7.81
N PRO A 10 -10.86 18.12 7.74
CA PRO A 10 -11.15 16.88 7.02
C PRO A 10 -10.95 17.01 5.50
N LEU A 11 -11.30 18.16 4.92
CA LEU A 11 -11.20 18.38 3.47
C LEU A 11 -9.75 18.45 3.02
N VAL A 12 -8.92 19.21 3.74
CA VAL A 12 -7.48 19.32 3.46
C VAL A 12 -6.79 17.96 3.66
N ARG A 13 -7.13 17.25 4.73
CA ARG A 13 -6.60 15.91 5.04
C ARG A 13 -6.97 14.88 3.97
N ASN A 14 -8.23 14.83 3.56
CA ASN A 14 -8.69 13.94 2.48
C ASN A 14 -8.01 14.28 1.14
N GLY A 15 -7.75 15.55 0.86
CA GLY A 15 -7.03 16.00 -0.33
C GLY A 15 -5.58 15.54 -0.36
N VAL A 16 -4.86 15.72 0.76
CA VAL A 16 -3.46 15.28 0.91
C VAL A 16 -3.35 13.76 0.82
N ASP A 17 -4.27 13.02 1.47
CA ASP A 17 -4.30 11.55 1.39
C ASP A 17 -4.54 11.04 -0.04
N GLN A 18 -5.47 11.66 -0.77
CA GLN A 18 -5.70 11.29 -2.16
C GLN A 18 -4.48 11.58 -3.04
N ALA A 19 -3.81 12.72 -2.82
CA ALA A 19 -2.60 13.07 -3.55
C ALA A 19 -1.47 12.07 -3.25
N ALA A 20 -1.23 11.73 -1.98
CA ALA A 20 -0.22 10.75 -1.57
C ALA A 20 -0.49 9.37 -2.16
N ASN A 21 -1.75 8.90 -2.11
CA ASN A 21 -2.15 7.63 -2.73
C ASN A 21 -1.89 7.64 -4.25
N ARG A 22 -2.26 8.71 -4.96
CA ARG A 22 -2.04 8.82 -6.41
C ARG A 22 -0.55 8.89 -6.78
N LEU A 23 0.24 9.67 -6.04
CA LEU A 23 1.69 9.75 -6.24
C LEU A 23 2.36 8.40 -5.98
N SER A 24 1.91 7.66 -4.96
CA SER A 24 2.45 6.34 -4.63
C SER A 24 2.19 5.30 -5.74
N HIS A 25 1.03 5.37 -6.42
CA HIS A 25 0.74 4.50 -7.56
C HIS A 25 1.76 4.66 -8.71
N VAL A 26 2.22 5.90 -8.96
CA VAL A 26 3.18 6.22 -10.01
C VAL A 26 4.61 5.94 -9.54
N GLY A 27 5.02 6.46 -8.38
CA GLY A 27 6.37 6.34 -7.85
C GLY A 27 6.79 4.88 -7.60
N TYR A 28 5.92 4.08 -6.97
CA TYR A 28 6.23 2.67 -6.71
C TYR A 28 6.11 1.78 -7.95
N GLY A 29 5.54 2.28 -9.05
CA GLY A 29 5.58 1.58 -10.34
C GLY A 29 6.96 1.61 -10.99
N VAL A 30 7.72 2.70 -10.79
CA VAL A 30 9.03 2.91 -11.40
C VAL A 30 10.20 2.48 -10.51
N LEU A 31 10.02 2.49 -9.19
CA LEU A 31 11.06 2.15 -8.22
C LEU A 31 11.72 0.77 -8.41
N PRO A 32 11.00 -0.32 -8.77
CA PRO A 32 11.64 -1.61 -9.07
C PRO A 32 12.61 -1.55 -10.25
N TRP A 33 12.51 -0.55 -11.14
CA TRP A 33 13.46 -0.37 -12.23
C TRP A 33 14.78 0.25 -11.76
N VAL A 34 14.74 1.00 -10.65
CA VAL A 34 15.91 1.64 -10.02
C VAL A 34 16.56 0.70 -9.02
N VAL A 35 15.76 -0.02 -8.21
CA VAL A 35 16.26 -0.95 -7.18
C VAL A 35 16.29 -2.37 -7.74
N GLN A 36 17.48 -2.82 -8.14
CA GLN A 36 17.67 -4.08 -8.85
C GLN A 36 17.16 -5.31 -8.06
N SER A 37 17.33 -5.35 -6.73
CA SER A 37 16.85 -6.46 -5.90
C SER A 37 15.34 -6.63 -5.97
N TRP A 38 14.57 -5.54 -6.09
CA TRP A 38 13.11 -5.58 -6.15
C TRP A 38 12.57 -6.13 -7.47
N ARG A 39 13.39 -6.20 -8.54
CA ARG A 39 13.02 -6.87 -9.79
C ARG A 39 12.79 -8.37 -9.61
N ARG A 40 13.38 -8.96 -8.56
CA ARG A 40 13.20 -10.36 -8.19
C ARG A 40 11.93 -10.62 -7.38
N VAL A 41 11.17 -9.58 -7.04
CA VAL A 41 9.90 -9.73 -6.32
C VAL A 41 8.74 -9.80 -7.32
N HIS A 42 7.99 -10.88 -7.26
CA HIS A 42 6.70 -11.02 -7.94
C HIS A 42 5.60 -10.43 -7.05
N VAL A 43 4.70 -9.66 -7.68
CA VAL A 43 3.61 -8.97 -6.97
C VAL A 43 2.27 -9.33 -7.59
N ASP A 44 1.48 -10.10 -6.85
CA ASP A 44 0.08 -10.35 -7.16
C ASP A 44 -0.75 -9.21 -6.55
N ARG A 45 -1.26 -8.31 -7.39
CA ARG A 45 -1.93 -7.09 -6.94
C ARG A 45 -3.44 -7.28 -6.79
N ASN A 46 -4.02 -6.56 -5.83
CA ASN A 46 -5.46 -6.41 -5.64
C ASN A 46 -6.19 -7.74 -5.43
N VAL A 47 -5.56 -8.68 -4.73
CA VAL A 47 -6.15 -9.96 -4.34
C VAL A 47 -7.26 -9.69 -3.31
N PRO A 48 -8.52 -10.07 -3.57
CA PRO A 48 -9.60 -9.88 -2.62
C PRO A 48 -9.49 -10.88 -1.46
N TYR A 49 -9.33 -10.40 -0.23
CA TYR A 49 -9.43 -11.24 0.97
C TYR A 49 -10.85 -11.33 1.52
N ARG A 50 -11.74 -10.46 1.03
CA ARG A 50 -13.18 -10.50 1.28
C ARG A 50 -13.93 -10.06 0.03
N ASN A 51 -14.89 -10.87 -0.42
CA ASN A 51 -15.63 -10.60 -1.65
C ASN A 51 -16.76 -9.56 -1.44
N THR A 52 -16.41 -8.26 -1.40
CA THR A 52 -17.40 -7.18 -1.28
C THR A 52 -17.25 -6.08 -2.34
N GLY A 53 -16.31 -6.22 -3.27
CA GLY A 53 -15.96 -5.18 -4.26
C GLY A 53 -15.33 -3.90 -3.69
N ARG A 54 -15.12 -3.80 -2.37
CA ARG A 54 -14.50 -2.61 -1.75
C ARG A 54 -12.99 -2.66 -1.91
N ARG A 55 -12.36 -1.56 -2.36
CA ARG A 55 -10.90 -1.47 -2.49
C ARG A 55 -10.14 -1.74 -1.18
N SER A 56 -10.74 -1.39 -0.03
CA SER A 56 -10.18 -1.67 1.30
C SER A 56 -10.12 -3.17 1.64
N HIS A 57 -10.85 -4.01 0.90
CA HIS A 57 -10.85 -5.47 1.06
C HIS A 57 -9.92 -6.19 0.08
N LEU A 58 -8.98 -5.44 -0.52
CA LEU A 58 -7.96 -5.95 -1.40
C LEU A 58 -6.60 -5.88 -0.70
N LEU A 59 -5.76 -6.89 -0.93
CA LEU A 59 -4.36 -6.90 -0.52
C LEU A 59 -3.45 -7.15 -1.72
N ASP A 60 -2.16 -6.89 -1.55
CA ASP A 60 -1.14 -7.26 -2.51
C ASP A 60 -0.26 -8.34 -1.88
N ILE A 61 0.12 -9.36 -2.65
CA ILE A 61 1.02 -10.43 -2.20
C ILE A 61 2.37 -10.23 -2.86
N TYR A 62 3.42 -10.13 -2.04
CA TYR A 62 4.79 -9.96 -2.47
C TYR A 62 5.55 -11.25 -2.17
N ARG A 63 6.16 -11.84 -3.20
CA ARG A 63 6.92 -13.08 -3.07
C ARG A 63 8.20 -13.02 -3.90
N SER A 64 9.29 -13.55 -3.37
CA SER A 64 10.51 -13.73 -4.17
C SER A 64 10.22 -14.68 -5.33
N ARG A 65 10.73 -14.36 -6.52
CA ARG A 65 10.69 -15.21 -7.72
C ARG A 65 11.55 -16.47 -7.58
N GLU A 66 12.51 -16.44 -6.67
CA GLU A 66 13.47 -17.53 -6.40
C GLU A 66 13.02 -18.41 -5.22
N ALA A 67 11.87 -18.12 -4.61
CA ALA A 67 11.32 -18.89 -3.52
C ALA A 67 11.00 -20.34 -3.95
N VAL A 68 11.52 -21.31 -3.20
CA VAL A 68 11.23 -22.74 -3.38
C VAL A 68 10.58 -23.29 -2.11
N GLY A 69 9.46 -24.00 -2.27
CA GLY A 69 8.72 -24.60 -1.16
C GLY A 69 7.91 -23.58 -0.34
N SER A 70 7.51 -23.99 0.87
CA SER A 70 6.74 -23.14 1.79
C SER A 70 7.68 -22.18 2.54
N LEU A 71 7.37 -20.89 2.47
CA LEU A 71 8.09 -19.85 3.21
C LEU A 71 7.25 -19.35 4.40
N PRO A 72 7.91 -18.82 5.46
CA PRO A 72 7.22 -18.03 6.47
C PRO A 72 6.43 -16.88 5.83
N THR A 73 5.21 -16.66 6.31
CA THR A 73 4.33 -15.59 5.81
C THR A 73 4.43 -14.38 6.74
N ILE A 74 4.66 -13.20 6.16
CA ILE A 74 4.63 -11.92 6.87
C ILE A 74 3.35 -11.18 6.49
N VAL A 75 2.57 -10.75 7.49
CA VAL A 75 1.41 -9.88 7.30
C VAL A 75 1.80 -8.47 7.72
N TYR A 76 1.92 -7.57 6.74
CA TYR A 76 2.22 -6.17 6.99
C TYR A 76 0.94 -5.32 6.99
N ILE A 77 0.67 -4.65 8.11
CA ILE A 77 -0.45 -3.72 8.28
C ILE A 77 0.12 -2.32 8.31
N HIS A 78 -0.32 -1.47 7.38
CA HIS A 78 0.20 -0.11 7.25
C HIS A 78 -0.23 0.82 8.39
N GLY A 79 0.54 1.88 8.62
CA GLY A 79 0.21 2.94 9.57
C GLY A 79 -0.82 3.94 9.02
N GLY A 80 -1.01 5.07 9.70
CA GLY A 80 -1.94 6.13 9.26
C GLY A 80 -3.12 6.39 10.19
N ALA A 81 -2.94 6.05 11.47
CA ALA A 81 -3.92 6.32 12.53
C ALA A 81 -5.35 5.87 12.15
N PHE A 82 -5.46 4.73 11.47
CA PHE A 82 -6.72 4.10 11.04
C PHE A 82 -7.67 4.98 10.21
N SER A 83 -7.17 6.07 9.64
CA SER A 83 -8.00 7.07 8.97
C SER A 83 -7.38 7.64 7.70
N MET A 84 -6.10 7.37 7.48
CA MET A 84 -5.33 7.85 6.35
C MET A 84 -4.59 6.69 5.68
N MET A 85 -4.05 6.97 4.48
CA MET A 85 -3.18 6.05 3.73
C MET A 85 -3.84 4.75 3.23
N SER A 86 -3.07 3.93 2.52
CA SER A 86 -3.52 2.63 2.00
C SER A 86 -2.35 1.66 1.83
N LYS A 87 -2.64 0.43 1.37
CA LYS A 87 -1.59 -0.52 0.94
C LYS A 87 -0.64 0.07 -0.11
N ASP A 88 -1.14 0.99 -0.93
CA ASP A 88 -0.37 1.55 -2.04
C ASP A 88 0.70 2.55 -1.57
N THR A 89 0.48 3.24 -0.43
CA THR A 89 1.46 4.18 0.13
C THR A 89 2.62 3.52 0.87
N HIS A 90 2.50 2.24 1.23
CA HIS A 90 3.52 1.51 2.00
C HIS A 90 4.18 0.35 1.23
N ARG A 91 4.02 0.31 -0.09
CA ARG A 91 4.58 -0.77 -0.94
C ARG A 91 6.08 -0.98 -0.76
N ILE A 92 6.82 0.08 -0.43
CA ILE A 92 8.26 0.00 -0.13
C ILE A 92 8.57 -1.01 0.98
N MET A 93 7.77 -1.03 2.04
CA MET A 93 7.99 -1.96 3.15
C MET A 93 7.77 -3.40 2.71
N ALA A 94 6.74 -3.65 1.90
CA ALA A 94 6.47 -4.97 1.35
C ALA A 94 7.58 -5.46 0.41
N TYR A 95 8.16 -4.55 -0.41
CA TYR A 95 9.32 -4.88 -1.24
C TYR A 95 10.56 -5.20 -0.40
N VAL A 96 10.85 -4.42 0.65
CA VAL A 96 12.00 -4.66 1.54
C VAL A 96 11.89 -6.00 2.27
N LEU A 97 10.69 -6.41 2.66
CA LEU A 97 10.45 -7.67 3.36
C LEU A 97 10.47 -8.90 2.44
N ALA A 98 10.22 -8.72 1.13
CA ALA A 98 10.07 -9.83 0.19
C ALA A 98 11.25 -10.05 -0.77
N ALA A 99 12.18 -9.08 -0.86
CA ALA A 99 13.35 -9.12 -1.73
C ALA A 99 14.53 -9.87 -1.09
#